data_AF-A0A2Z6NSX2-F1
#
_entry.id   AF-A0A2Z6NSX2-F1
#
_cell.length_a   1.000
_cell.length_b   1.000
_cell.length_c   1.000
_cell.angle_alpha   90.00
_cell.angle_beta   90.00
_cell.angle_gamma   90.00
#
_symmetry.space_group_name_H-M   'P 1'
#
loop_
_entity.id
_entity.type
_entity.pdbx_description
1 polymer ?
#
loop_
_entity_poly.entity_id
_entity_poly.type
_entity_poly.pdbx_seq_one_letter_code
_entity_poly.pdbx_strand_id
1 'polypeptide(L)' 'MTPDFYTNKKNPGRMDFVPNVYAIKTDRIEVDKETLDMIAALGMAELPGVVQVDPVPVRQVPFVRGVVE' A
#
# COMPACT_ATOMS: atom_id res chain seq x y z
N MET A 1 -27.43 1.83 20.77
CA MET A 1 -27.95 1.81 19.39
C MET A 1 -26.81 2.26 18.50
N THR A 2 -26.02 1.33 18.00
CA THR A 2 -24.90 1.61 17.08
C THR A 2 -25.50 1.80 15.68
N PRO A 3 -25.26 2.92 14.99
CA PRO A 3 -25.81 3.10 13.65
C PRO A 3 -25.10 2.20 12.63
N ASP A 4 -25.89 1.46 11.84
CA ASP A 4 -25.41 0.52 10.83
C ASP A 4 -25.09 1.25 9.51
N PHE A 5 -23.86 1.11 9.01
CA PHE A 5 -23.32 1.83 7.85
C PHE A 5 -23.61 1.15 6.48
N TYR A 6 -24.61 0.27 6.37
CA TYR A 6 -24.73 -0.68 5.25
C TYR A 6 -25.59 -0.30 4.03
N THR A 7 -26.11 0.93 3.90
CA THR A 7 -26.90 1.30 2.71
C THR A 7 -26.09 2.04 1.64
N ASN A 8 -25.70 1.30 0.60
CA ASN A 8 -25.13 1.81 -0.66
C ASN A 8 -26.21 2.48 -1.52
N LYS A 9 -26.09 3.79 -1.74
CA LYS A 9 -26.99 4.59 -2.58
C LYS A 9 -26.22 5.14 -3.79
N LYS A 10 -26.33 4.43 -4.93
CA LYS A 10 -26.20 4.93 -6.33
C LYS A 10 -25.18 6.08 -6.55
N ASN A 11 -23.89 5.72 -6.54
CA ASN A 11 -22.69 6.26 -7.22
C ASN A 11 -22.77 7.68 -7.86
N PRO A 12 -21.99 8.66 -7.35
CA PRO A 12 -20.79 9.06 -8.09
C PRO A 12 -19.59 9.38 -7.16
N GLY A 13 -18.55 8.53 -7.19
CA GLY A 13 -17.24 8.80 -6.59
C GLY A 13 -16.96 7.91 -5.38
N ARG A 14 -16.17 6.86 -5.58
CA ARG A 14 -15.85 5.81 -4.59
C ARG A 14 -15.52 6.38 -3.19
N MET A 15 -16.48 6.36 -2.27
CA MET A 15 -16.25 6.58 -0.83
C MET A 15 -17.10 5.68 0.08
N ASP A 16 -18.06 4.92 -0.45
CA ASP A 16 -19.01 4.15 0.39
C ASP A 16 -18.50 2.76 0.79
N PHE A 17 -17.37 2.31 0.24
CA PHE A 17 -16.85 0.97 0.46
C PHE A 17 -15.56 1.01 1.28
N VAL A 18 -15.71 0.81 2.59
CA VAL A 18 -14.61 0.51 3.51
C VAL A 18 -14.64 -0.98 3.80
N PRO A 19 -13.62 -1.77 3.39
CA PRO A 19 -13.60 -3.19 3.70
C PRO A 19 -13.37 -3.41 5.20
N ASN A 20 -13.95 -4.47 5.74
CA ASN A 20 -13.73 -4.86 7.15
C ASN A 20 -12.26 -5.18 7.46
N VAL A 21 -11.49 -5.57 6.44
CA VAL A 21 -10.06 -5.85 6.53
C VAL A 21 -9.36 -5.15 5.38
N TYR A 22 -8.30 -4.40 5.68
CA TYR A 22 -7.48 -3.74 4.67
C TYR A 22 -6.62 -4.76 3.93
N ALA A 23 -6.47 -4.58 2.62
CA ALA A 23 -5.59 -5.42 1.81
C ALA A 23 -4.09 -5.14 2.08
N ILE A 24 -3.76 -3.97 2.62
CA ILE A 24 -2.40 -3.57 2.96
C ILE A 24 -2.13 -3.96 4.41
N LYS A 25 -1.04 -4.67 4.64
CA LYS A 25 -0.58 -5.06 5.97
C LYS A 25 0.25 -3.94 6.58
N THR A 26 -0.14 -3.47 7.75
CA THR A 26 0.58 -2.40 8.49
C THR A 26 1.58 -2.95 9.51
N ASP A 27 1.54 -4.25 9.80
CA ASP A 27 2.39 -4.87 10.83
C ASP A 27 3.88 -4.90 10.45
N ARG A 28 4.15 -4.96 9.14
CA ARG A 28 5.51 -5.00 8.59
C ARG A 28 5.54 -4.28 7.26
N ILE A 29 6.22 -3.14 7.25
CA ILE A 29 6.40 -2.25 6.10
C ILE A 29 7.88 -2.27 5.76
N GLU A 30 8.21 -2.92 4.65
CA GLU A 30 9.59 -3.04 4.19
C GLU A 30 9.94 -1.81 3.36
N VAL A 31 10.99 -1.11 3.76
CA VAL A 31 11.43 0.14 3.14
C VAL A 31 12.93 0.12 2.87
N ASP A 32 13.32 0.86 1.84
CA ASP A 32 14.73 1.10 1.55
C ASP A 32 15.33 2.13 2.51
N LYS A 33 16.66 2.10 2.64
CA LYS A 33 17.42 3.01 3.52
C LYS A 33 17.13 4.50 3.25
N GLU A 34 17.10 4.90 1.97
CA GLU A 34 16.82 6.28 1.57
C GLU A 34 15.43 6.74 2.05
N THR A 35 14.46 5.82 2.08
CA THR A 35 13.10 6.13 2.53
C THR A 35 13.03 6.28 4.06
N LEU A 36 13.83 5.51 4.81
CA LEU A 36 13.97 5.69 6.26
C LEU A 36 14.55 7.06 6.61
N ASP A 37 15.58 7.49 5.89
CA ASP A 37 16.21 8.79 6.11
C ASP A 37 15.21 9.94 5.83
N MET A 38 14.36 9.77 4.82
CA MET A 38 13.27 10.71 4.52
C MET A 38 12.20 10.75 5.62
N ILE A 39 11.76 9.58 6.10
CA ILE A 39 10.78 9.47 7.19
C ILE A 39 11.34 10.11 8.48
N ALA A 40 12.63 9.90 8.76
CA ALA A 40 13.31 10.53 9.87
C ALA A 40 13.40 12.06 9.72
N ALA A 41 13.67 12.56 8.51
CA ALA A 41 13.70 14.00 8.23
C ALA A 41 12.32 14.68 8.40
N LEU A 42 11.23 13.94 8.20
CA LEU A 42 9.86 14.39 8.46
C LEU A 42 9.49 14.36 9.96
N GLY A 43 10.41 13.93 10.84
CA GLY A 43 10.17 13.82 12.28
C GLY A 43 9.39 12.56 12.67
N MET A 44 9.32 11.55 11.79
CA MET A 44 8.57 10.30 11.99
C MET A 44 9.50 9.10 12.18
N ALA A 45 10.63 9.29 12.86
CA ALA A 45 11.69 8.29 12.96
C ALA A 45 11.28 6.96 13.64
N GLU A 46 10.24 6.96 14.47
CA GLU A 46 9.80 5.81 15.27
C GLU A 46 8.41 5.32 14.86
N LEU A 47 8.26 4.94 13.58
CA LEU A 47 7.04 4.29 13.12
C LEU A 47 7.06 2.78 13.44
N PRO A 48 6.07 2.26 14.19
CA PRO A 48 6.00 0.83 14.47
C PRO A 48 5.75 0.05 13.18
N GLY A 49 6.46 -1.07 13.03
CA GLY A 49 6.31 -1.97 11.88
C GLY A 49 7.17 -1.62 10.66
N VAL A 50 7.90 -0.51 10.66
CA VAL A 50 8.83 -0.18 9.56
C VAL A 50 10.13 -0.96 9.71
N VAL A 51 10.52 -1.70 8.67
CA VAL A 51 11.71 -2.56 8.65
C VAL A 51 12.54 -2.21 7.42
N GLN A 52 13.83 -1.95 7.62
CA GLN A 52 14.77 -1.77 6.51
C GLN A 52 15.00 -3.11 5.79
N VAL A 53 14.93 -3.10 4.47
CA VAL A 53 15.33 -4.25 3.63
C VAL A 53 16.37 -3.85 2.60
N ASP A 54 17.16 -4.83 2.15
CA ASP A 54 18.10 -4.64 1.07
C ASP A 54 17.37 -4.60 -0.28
N PRO A 55 17.84 -3.76 -1.23
CA PRO A 55 17.18 -3.61 -2.52
C PRO A 55 17.18 -4.93 -3.29
N VAL A 56 16.00 -5.41 -3.66
CA VAL A 56 15.85 -6.60 -4.51
C VAL A 56 16.26 -6.23 -5.94
N PRO A 57 17.16 -6.99 -6.59
CA PRO A 57 17.54 -6.72 -7.97
C PRO A 57 16.32 -6.90 -8.88
N VAL A 58 15.89 -5.81 -9.50
CA VAL A 58 14.76 -5.80 -10.44
C VAL A 58 15.14 -6.61 -11.68
N ARG A 59 14.60 -7.82 -11.81
CA ARG A 59 14.82 -8.67 -12.97
C ARG A 59 14.00 -8.12 -14.14
N GLN A 60 14.66 -7.47 -15.10
CA GLN A 60 14.00 -7.01 -16.33
C GLN A 60 13.47 -8.23 -17.09
N VAL A 61 12.15 -8.40 -17.09
CA VAL A 61 11.47 -9.40 -17.90
C VAL A 61 11.14 -8.73 -19.23
N PRO A 62 11.65 -9.21 -20.37
CA PRO A 62 11.32 -8.62 -21.67
C PRO A 62 9.82 -8.79 -21.92
N PHE A 63 9.12 -7.67 -22.14
CA PHE A 63 7.73 -7.69 -22.60
C PHE A 63 7.71 -8.15 -24.06
N VAL A 64 7.52 -9.45 -24.28
CA VAL A 64 7.23 -9.97 -25.62
C VAL A 64 5.75 -9.70 -25.90
N ARG A 65 5.47 -8.64 -26.67
CA ARG A 65 4.13 -8.38 -27.20
C ARG A 65 3.84 -9.47 -28.24
N GLY A 66 3.06 -10.47 -27.84
CA GLY A 66 2.59 -11.52 -28.74
C GLY A 66 1.85 -10.90 -29.93
N VAL A 67 2.38 -11.10 -31.13
CA VAL A 67 1.62 -10.96 -32.37
C VAL A 67 0.67 -12.16 -32.39
N VAL A 68 -0.62 -11.88 -32.28
CA VAL A 68 -1.67 -12.86 -32.55
C VAL A 68 -1.89 -12.82 -34.07
N GLU A 69 -1.49 -13.87 -34.77
CA GLU A 69 -1.92 -14.12 -36.16
C GLU A 69 -3.37 -14.62 -36.20
#